data_AF-A0A917P6W0-F1
#
_entry.id   AF-A0A917P6W0-F1
#
_cell.length_a   1.000
_cell.length_b   1.000
_cell.length_c   1.000
_cell.angle_alpha   90.00
_cell.angle_beta   90.00
_cell.angle_gamma   90.00
#
_symmetry.space_group_name_H-M   'P 1'
#
loop_
_entity.id
_entity.type
_entity.pdbx_description
1 polymer ?
#
loop_
_entity_poly.entity_id
_entity_poly.type
_entity_poly.pdbx_seq_one_letter_code
_entity_poly.pdbx_strand_id
1 'polypeptide(L)'
;MPTVAIIGAHGKIGPRLVRLLAQQGDKAVGIVRRPEQVRAIERLRGADAVVFSAGAGARSGAARKRTVDYGGSVLAQAAAPLAGVHRFIQVSGMGVDDPVNPDAGDWAAYVRAKSDADRRLRESDPHWTVLRPGALTDGADTGRVRPAEPTGSGSVSRDDVAQLIVACLDDPASAGHQWEVRAGSTPITEAVTEQSHSLGSAS
;
A
#
# COMPACT_ATOMS: atom_id res chain seq x y z
N MET A 1 -12.37 -8.73 16.33
CA MET A 1 -12.82 -8.11 15.07
C MET A 1 -12.09 -6.80 14.89
N PRO A 2 -10.91 -6.83 14.24
CA PRO A 2 -10.22 -5.64 13.76
C PRO A 2 -11.10 -4.70 12.92
N THR A 3 -10.80 -3.41 13.01
CA THR A 3 -11.33 -2.34 12.16
C THR A 3 -10.20 -1.76 11.32
N VAL A 4 -10.32 -1.88 9.99
CA VAL A 4 -9.32 -1.39 9.03
C VAL A 4 -9.84 -0.14 8.33
N ALA A 5 -9.12 0.98 8.48
CA ALA A 5 -9.41 2.21 7.76
C ALA A 5 -8.76 2.17 6.36
N ILE A 6 -9.57 2.21 5.31
CA ILE A 6 -9.10 2.09 3.92
C ILE A 6 -9.22 3.42 3.20
N ILE A 7 -8.08 4.03 2.92
CA ILE A 7 -7.99 5.22 2.10
C ILE A 7 -7.78 4.79 0.65
N GLY A 8 -8.75 5.15 -0.21
CA GLY A 8 -8.81 4.62 -1.58
C GLY A 8 -9.83 3.50 -1.74
N ALA A 9 -10.79 3.37 -0.80
CA ALA A 9 -11.84 2.34 -0.83
C ALA A 9 -12.71 2.33 -2.11
N HIS A 10 -12.76 3.42 -2.87
CA HIS A 10 -13.47 3.51 -4.16
C HIS A 10 -12.54 3.32 -5.38
N GLY A 11 -11.25 3.12 -5.15
CA GLY A 11 -10.31 2.72 -6.21
C GLY A 11 -10.55 1.27 -6.63
N LYS A 12 -9.71 0.72 -7.51
CA LYS A 12 -9.90 -0.65 -7.98
C LYS A 12 -9.52 -1.73 -6.96
N ILE A 13 -8.60 -1.45 -6.03
CA ILE A 13 -8.21 -2.39 -4.95
C ILE A 13 -9.20 -2.32 -3.79
N GLY A 14 -9.76 -1.14 -3.49
CA GLY A 14 -10.61 -0.89 -2.33
C GLY A 14 -11.79 -1.86 -2.15
N PRO A 15 -12.67 -2.04 -3.15
CA PRO A 15 -13.83 -2.94 -3.04
C PRO A 15 -13.42 -4.40 -2.82
N ARG A 16 -12.29 -4.82 -3.38
CA ARG A 16 -11.74 -6.17 -3.21
C ARG A 16 -11.31 -6.41 -1.77
N LEU A 17 -10.57 -5.45 -1.22
CA LEU A 17 -10.13 -5.48 0.18
C LEU A 17 -11.31 -5.44 1.15
N VAL A 18 -12.31 -4.58 0.91
CA VAL A 18 -13.54 -4.52 1.72
C VAL A 18 -14.25 -5.88 1.74
N ARG A 19 -14.35 -6.56 0.59
CA ARG A 19 -14.95 -7.89 0.49
C ARG A 19 -14.16 -8.92 1.30
N LEU A 20 -12.84 -8.96 1.16
CA LEU A 20 -11.99 -9.94 1.85
C LEU A 20 -12.05 -9.77 3.38
N LEU A 21 -11.94 -8.53 3.87
CA LEU A 21 -12.05 -8.24 5.30
C LEU A 21 -13.42 -8.66 5.85
N ALA A 22 -14.51 -8.34 5.14
CA ALA A 22 -15.85 -8.74 5.56
C ALA A 22 -16.02 -10.27 5.59
N GLN A 23 -15.37 -11.01 4.69
CA GLN A 23 -15.39 -12.49 4.68
C GLN A 23 -14.64 -13.10 5.88
N GLN A 24 -13.61 -12.42 6.40
CA GLN A 24 -12.90 -12.81 7.62
C GLN A 24 -13.61 -12.36 8.91
N GLY A 25 -14.68 -11.58 8.78
CA GLY A 25 -15.41 -11.00 9.91
C GLY A 25 -14.85 -9.68 10.42
N ASP A 26 -13.91 -9.06 9.69
CA ASP A 26 -13.33 -7.76 10.00
C ASP A 26 -14.18 -6.60 9.48
N LYS A 27 -14.03 -5.43 10.13
CA LYS A 27 -14.73 -4.22 9.73
C LYS A 27 -13.86 -3.36 8.82
N ALA A 28 -14.35 -3.04 7.62
CA ALA A 28 -13.70 -2.09 6.73
C ALA A 28 -14.38 -0.71 6.79
N VAL A 29 -13.60 0.35 7.05
CA VAL A 29 -14.08 1.75 7.04
C VAL A 29 -13.46 2.49 5.85
N GLY A 30 -14.25 2.71 4.81
CA GLY A 30 -13.80 3.43 3.63
C GLY A 30 -13.67 4.94 3.86
N ILE A 31 -12.48 5.50 3.66
CA ILE A 31 -12.22 6.94 3.76
C ILE A 31 -12.11 7.53 2.36
N VAL A 32 -13.20 8.17 1.91
CA VAL A 32 -13.20 9.01 0.70
C VAL A 32 -12.70 10.40 1.06
N ARG A 33 -11.61 10.85 0.43
CA ARG A 33 -11.07 12.19 0.63
C ARG A 33 -11.43 13.12 -0.53
N ARG A 34 -11.95 14.30 -0.17
CA ARG A 34 -11.60 15.55 -0.84
C ARG A 34 -10.31 16.08 -0.18
N PRO A 35 -9.39 16.74 -0.91
CA PRO A 35 -8.04 17.12 -0.43
C PRO A 35 -8.00 18.08 0.77
N GLU A 36 -9.15 18.64 1.13
CA GLU A 36 -9.28 19.77 2.05
C GLU A 36 -9.50 19.26 3.48
N GLN A 37 -8.38 19.02 4.17
CA GLN A 37 -8.13 19.16 5.62
C GLN A 37 -8.98 18.43 6.72
N VAL A 38 -8.21 18.02 7.75
CA VAL A 38 -8.52 17.78 9.19
C VAL A 38 -9.47 16.63 9.59
N ARG A 39 -10.47 16.24 8.80
CA ARG A 39 -11.35 15.10 9.19
C ARG A 39 -10.68 13.72 9.12
N ALA A 40 -9.42 13.65 8.68
CA ALA A 40 -8.71 12.38 8.59
C ALA A 40 -8.53 11.74 9.97
N ILE A 41 -8.17 12.51 11.01
CA ILE A 41 -7.95 11.97 12.36
C ILE A 41 -9.25 11.37 12.90
N GLU A 42 -10.37 12.11 12.84
CA GLU A 42 -11.67 11.61 13.31
C GLU A 42 -12.09 10.31 12.64
N ARG A 43 -11.79 10.17 11.34
CA ARG A 43 -12.14 8.98 10.56
C ARG A 43 -11.22 7.79 10.82
N LEU A 44 -10.05 8.02 11.41
CA LEU A 44 -9.10 6.98 11.79
C LEU A 44 -9.29 6.51 13.23
N ARG A 45 -9.95 7.29 14.10
CA ARG A 45 -10.17 6.90 15.50
C ARG A 45 -10.93 5.57 15.59
N GLY A 46 -10.40 4.67 16.42
CA GLY A 46 -10.97 3.33 16.65
C GLY A 46 -10.67 2.32 15.54
N ALA A 47 -9.82 2.66 14.56
CA ALA A 47 -9.24 1.68 13.65
C ALA A 47 -8.01 1.02 14.29
N ASP A 48 -7.79 -0.26 13.99
CA ASP A 48 -6.61 -1.01 14.41
C ASP A 48 -5.47 -0.86 13.38
N ALA A 49 -5.81 -0.60 12.12
CA ALA A 49 -4.85 -0.40 11.04
C ALA A 49 -5.34 0.59 9.98
N VAL A 50 -4.39 1.21 9.28
CA VAL A 50 -4.64 2.06 8.10
C VAL A 50 -4.06 1.39 6.86
N VAL A 51 -4.86 1.29 5.79
CA VAL A 51 -4.41 0.93 4.45
C VAL A 51 -4.52 2.14 3.53
N PHE A 52 -3.41 2.59 2.98
CA PHE A 52 -3.37 3.60 1.92
C PHE A 52 -3.20 2.92 0.56
N SER A 53 -4.30 2.80 -0.18
CA SER A 53 -4.35 2.27 -1.55
C SER A 53 -4.87 3.28 -2.57
N ALA A 54 -4.99 4.54 -2.17
CA ALA A 54 -5.36 5.64 -3.06
C ALA A 54 -4.22 6.00 -4.03
N GLY A 55 -4.60 6.49 -5.20
CA GLY A 55 -3.71 7.06 -6.19
C GLY A 55 -4.50 7.93 -7.16
N ALA A 56 -3.84 8.89 -7.80
CA ALA A 56 -4.51 9.83 -8.69
C ALA A 56 -5.07 9.19 -9.97
N GLY A 57 -4.65 7.97 -10.29
CA GLY A 57 -4.94 7.30 -11.57
C GLY A 57 -3.98 7.72 -12.67
N ALA A 58 -3.89 6.93 -13.73
CA ALA A 58 -3.05 7.23 -14.90
C ALA A 58 -3.58 8.47 -15.65
N ARG A 59 -2.68 9.27 -16.23
CA ARG A 59 -3.02 10.46 -17.04
C ARG A 59 -3.75 11.56 -16.24
N SER A 60 -3.58 11.58 -14.93
CA SER A 60 -4.18 12.59 -14.05
C SER A 60 -3.34 13.86 -13.92
N GLY A 61 -2.09 13.82 -14.39
CA GLY A 61 -1.18 14.95 -14.40
C GLY A 61 -0.37 15.08 -13.11
N ALA A 62 0.78 15.73 -13.23
CA ALA A 62 1.77 15.83 -12.16
C ALA A 62 1.21 16.44 -10.85
N ALA A 63 0.35 17.47 -10.97
CA ALA A 63 -0.29 18.10 -9.81
C ALA A 63 -1.10 17.08 -9.00
N ARG A 64 -1.88 16.23 -9.67
CA ARG A 64 -2.70 15.21 -9.01
C ARG A 64 -1.83 14.13 -8.37
N LYS A 65 -0.73 13.69 -9.02
CA LYS A 65 0.25 12.78 -8.41
C LYS A 65 0.80 13.35 -7.09
N ARG A 66 1.19 14.62 -7.11
CA ARG A 66 1.71 15.29 -5.90
C ARG A 66 0.65 15.40 -4.81
N THR A 67 -0.58 15.78 -5.13
CA THR A 67 -1.63 15.98 -4.11
C THR A 67 -2.23 14.68 -3.59
N VAL A 68 -2.40 13.66 -4.44
CA VAL A 68 -3.11 12.42 -4.08
C VAL A 68 -2.14 11.35 -3.65
N ASP A 69 -1.18 10.96 -4.51
CA ASP A 69 -0.26 9.86 -4.23
C ASP A 69 0.71 10.22 -3.10
N TYR A 70 1.30 11.42 -3.14
CA TYR A 70 2.19 11.91 -2.08
C TYR A 70 1.42 12.58 -0.93
N GLY A 71 0.77 13.71 -1.17
CA GLY A 71 0.15 14.52 -0.11
C GLY A 71 -0.93 13.78 0.67
N GLY A 72 -1.74 12.97 -0.03
CA GLY A 72 -2.71 12.09 0.60
C GLY A 72 -2.06 11.05 1.51
N SER A 73 -0.96 10.43 1.08
CA SER A 73 -0.26 9.45 1.91
C SER A 73 0.34 10.13 3.14
N VAL A 74 1.12 11.19 2.95
CA VAL A 74 1.76 11.97 4.03
C VAL A 74 0.76 12.42 5.09
N LEU A 75 -0.41 12.90 4.67
CA LEU A 75 -1.45 13.33 5.61
C LEU A 75 -2.04 12.15 6.40
N ALA A 76 -2.16 10.97 5.80
CA ALA A 76 -2.60 9.77 6.52
C ALA A 76 -1.55 9.28 7.51
N GLN A 77 -0.29 9.25 7.09
CA GLN A 77 0.85 8.88 7.95
C GLN A 77 0.93 9.79 9.18
N ALA A 78 0.72 11.10 9.01
CA ALA A 78 0.69 12.04 10.13
C ALA A 78 -0.57 11.90 11.01
N ALA A 79 -1.72 11.56 10.43
CA ALA A 79 -2.98 11.46 11.16
C ALA A 79 -3.14 10.15 11.96
N ALA A 80 -2.54 9.05 11.49
CA ALA A 80 -2.64 7.74 12.11
C ALA A 80 -2.18 7.72 13.58
N PRO A 81 -0.96 8.15 13.94
CA PRO A 81 -0.50 8.15 15.33
C PRO A 81 -1.32 9.11 16.21
N LEU A 82 -1.77 10.25 15.67
CA LEU A 82 -2.66 11.18 16.40
C LEU A 82 -4.03 10.58 16.70
N ALA A 83 -4.45 9.58 15.93
CA ALA A 83 -5.67 8.80 16.15
C ALA A 83 -5.44 7.54 17.00
N GLY A 84 -4.20 7.27 17.43
CA GLY A 84 -3.81 6.06 18.17
C GLY A 84 -3.62 4.81 17.29
N VAL A 85 -3.49 4.98 15.97
CA VAL A 85 -3.33 3.87 15.02
C VAL A 85 -1.86 3.78 14.61
N HIS A 86 -1.23 2.65 14.91
CA HIS A 86 0.20 2.43 14.64
C HIS A 86 0.45 1.57 13.39
N ARG A 87 -0.42 0.60 13.11
CA ARG A 87 -0.26 -0.29 11.94
C ARG A 87 -0.63 0.44 10.65
N PHE A 88 0.31 0.52 9.70
CA PHE A 88 0.11 1.23 8.43
C PHE A 88 0.58 0.42 7.22
N ILE A 89 -0.30 0.16 6.24
CA ILE A 89 0.08 -0.47 4.97
C ILE A 89 -0.01 0.54 3.83
N GLN A 90 1.11 0.72 3.13
CA GLN A 90 1.23 1.61 1.97
C GLN A 90 1.27 0.79 0.68
N VAL A 91 0.33 1.05 -0.24
CA VAL A 91 0.41 0.53 -1.61
C VAL A 91 1.13 1.56 -2.48
N SER A 92 2.32 1.20 -2.92
CA SER A 92 3.22 2.01 -3.73
C SER A 92 3.31 1.45 -5.16
N GLY A 93 4.51 1.41 -5.75
CA GLY A 93 4.79 0.78 -7.04
C GLY A 93 6.22 0.29 -7.12
N MET A 94 6.43 -0.74 -7.92
CA MET A 94 7.74 -1.29 -8.25
C MET A 94 8.64 -0.25 -8.92
N GLY A 95 9.93 -0.23 -8.57
CA GLY A 95 10.95 0.62 -9.19
C GLY A 95 10.78 2.12 -8.90
N VAL A 96 10.01 2.51 -7.88
CA VAL A 96 9.78 3.93 -7.59
C VAL A 96 11.04 4.64 -7.06
N ASP A 97 12.05 3.90 -6.60
CA ASP A 97 13.35 4.45 -6.20
C ASP A 97 14.40 4.39 -7.33
N ASP A 98 14.05 3.82 -8.49
CA ASP A 98 14.96 3.76 -9.62
C ASP A 98 15.09 5.13 -10.32
N PRO A 99 16.22 5.39 -10.99
CA PRO A 99 16.37 6.58 -11.82
C PRO A 99 15.26 6.67 -12.87
N VAL A 100 14.48 7.76 -12.84
CA VAL A 100 13.44 8.04 -13.83
C VAL A 100 13.84 9.24 -14.68
N ASN A 101 13.63 9.15 -15.99
CA ASN A 101 13.78 10.30 -16.89
C ASN A 101 12.89 11.45 -16.39
N PRO A 102 13.45 12.63 -16.03
CA PRO A 102 12.68 13.74 -15.50
C PRO A 102 11.59 14.24 -16.46
N ASP A 103 11.81 14.06 -17.77
CA ASP A 103 10.92 14.48 -18.85
C ASP A 103 9.87 13.43 -19.22
N ALA A 104 9.79 12.29 -18.50
CA ALA A 104 8.77 11.26 -18.71
C ALA A 104 7.35 11.66 -18.24
N GLY A 105 7.08 12.95 -18.08
CA GLY A 105 5.76 13.52 -17.80
C GLY A 105 5.08 12.92 -16.56
N ASP A 106 3.86 12.40 -16.75
CA ASP A 106 3.03 11.82 -15.68
C ASP A 106 3.70 10.63 -14.98
N TRP A 107 4.55 9.88 -15.70
CA TRP A 107 5.31 8.76 -15.12
C TRP A 107 6.37 9.25 -14.14
N ALA A 108 7.17 10.25 -14.53
CA ALA A 108 8.18 10.83 -13.65
C ALA A 108 7.55 11.45 -12.39
N ALA A 109 6.39 12.10 -12.54
CA ALA A 109 5.65 12.65 -11.42
C ALA A 109 5.07 11.56 -10.50
N TYR A 110 4.59 10.44 -11.06
CA TYR A 110 4.14 9.28 -10.30
C TYR A 110 5.27 8.65 -9.48
N VAL A 111 6.41 8.36 -10.12
CA VAL A 111 7.60 7.77 -9.48
C VAL A 111 8.05 8.64 -8.31
N ARG A 112 8.27 9.94 -8.55
CA ARG A 112 8.67 10.90 -7.49
C ARG A 112 7.66 10.95 -6.34
N ALA A 113 6.37 11.02 -6.64
CA ALA A 113 5.34 11.09 -5.59
C ALA A 113 5.29 9.83 -4.72
N LYS A 114 5.43 8.65 -5.32
CA LYS A 114 5.46 7.37 -4.59
C LYS A 114 6.75 7.20 -3.78
N SER A 115 7.91 7.46 -4.37
CA SER A 115 9.19 7.42 -3.65
C SER A 115 9.23 8.37 -2.45
N ASP A 116 8.77 9.61 -2.63
CA ASP A 116 8.71 10.58 -1.53
C ASP A 116 7.77 10.15 -0.40
N ALA A 117 6.65 9.49 -0.73
CA ALA A 117 5.70 8.97 0.26
C ALA A 117 6.27 7.77 1.03
N ASP A 118 6.91 6.85 0.32
CA ASP A 118 7.54 5.66 0.90
C ASP A 118 8.70 6.06 1.81
N ARG A 119 9.58 6.95 1.35
CA ARG A 119 10.72 7.46 2.14
C ARG A 119 10.25 8.09 3.45
N ARG A 120 9.23 8.94 3.41
CA ARG A 120 8.67 9.56 4.62
C ARG A 120 8.11 8.53 5.59
N LEU A 121 7.45 7.48 5.09
CA LEU A 121 6.94 6.40 5.92
C LEU A 121 8.08 5.62 6.57
N ARG A 122 9.13 5.31 5.81
CA ARG A 122 10.32 4.59 6.30
C ARG A 122 11.08 5.33 7.39
N GLU A 123 11.00 6.66 7.41
CA GLU A 123 11.58 7.51 8.47
C GLU A 123 10.73 7.54 9.77
N SER A 124 9.56 6.87 9.79
CA SER A 124 8.67 6.79 10.95
C SER A 124 8.79 5.47 11.72
N ASP A 125 8.10 5.38 12.87
CA ASP A 125 8.00 4.19 13.72
C ASP A 125 7.66 2.92 12.90
N PRO A 126 8.45 1.82 12.98
CA PRO A 126 8.41 0.71 12.03
C PRO A 126 7.19 -0.21 12.11
N HIS A 127 6.01 0.29 12.47
CA HIS A 127 4.74 -0.44 12.37
C HIS A 127 4.11 -0.40 10.96
N TRP A 128 4.91 -0.01 9.95
CA TRP A 128 4.48 0.12 8.56
C TRP A 128 4.87 -1.08 7.68
N THR A 129 4.15 -1.32 6.59
CA THR A 129 4.59 -2.20 5.49
C THR A 129 4.39 -1.49 4.15
N VAL A 130 5.40 -1.48 3.30
CA VAL A 130 5.33 -0.87 1.96
C VAL A 130 5.26 -1.98 0.90
N LEU A 131 4.11 -2.09 0.23
CA LEU A 131 3.91 -3.01 -0.89
C LEU A 131 4.12 -2.27 -2.21
N ARG A 132 5.10 -2.69 -3.00
CA ARG A 132 5.47 -2.14 -4.31
C ARG A 132 5.09 -3.12 -5.42
N PRO A 133 3.80 -3.21 -5.78
CA PRO A 133 3.37 -4.10 -6.85
C PRO A 133 3.92 -3.66 -8.21
N GLY A 134 4.13 -4.64 -9.09
CA GLY A 134 4.33 -4.41 -10.52
C GLY A 134 3.07 -3.87 -11.21
N ALA A 135 3.02 -3.95 -12.54
CA ALA A 135 1.88 -3.47 -13.32
C ALA A 135 0.56 -4.13 -12.86
N LEU A 136 -0.42 -3.31 -12.47
CA LEU A 136 -1.68 -3.79 -11.91
C LEU A 136 -2.67 -4.22 -13.01
N THR A 137 -3.07 -5.49 -12.99
CA THR A 137 -4.06 -6.07 -13.92
C THR A 137 -5.42 -6.26 -13.26
N ASP A 138 -6.46 -6.41 -14.08
CA ASP A 138 -7.81 -6.82 -13.64
C ASP A 138 -8.03 -8.33 -13.89
N GLY A 139 -6.95 -9.12 -13.95
CA GLY A 139 -7.00 -10.58 -14.08
C GLY A 139 -7.52 -11.26 -12.82
N ALA A 140 -7.76 -12.58 -12.92
CA ALA A 140 -8.24 -13.39 -11.80
C ALA A 140 -7.25 -13.42 -10.62
N ASP A 141 -7.76 -13.70 -9.43
CA ASP A 141 -6.92 -14.06 -8.30
C ASP A 141 -6.25 -15.41 -8.54
N THR A 142 -4.98 -15.47 -8.14
CA THR A 142 -4.21 -16.70 -8.16
C THR A 142 -3.87 -17.17 -6.75
N GLY A 143 -3.98 -16.27 -5.76
CA GLY A 143 -3.55 -16.51 -4.38
C GLY A 143 -2.03 -16.68 -4.27
N ARG A 144 -1.29 -16.34 -5.33
CA ARG A 144 0.14 -16.63 -5.46
C ARG A 144 0.90 -15.42 -5.99
N VAL A 145 2.02 -15.13 -5.34
CA VAL A 145 2.91 -14.03 -5.69
C VAL A 145 4.35 -14.51 -5.61
N ARG A 146 5.29 -13.61 -5.92
CA ARG A 146 6.68 -13.75 -5.52
C ARG A 146 7.29 -12.37 -5.32
N PRO A 147 8.31 -12.25 -4.46
CA PRO A 147 9.18 -11.08 -4.45
C PRO A 147 9.70 -10.81 -5.86
N ALA A 148 9.73 -9.54 -6.26
CA ALA A 148 10.39 -9.14 -7.48
C ALA A 148 11.89 -8.95 -7.19
N GLU A 149 12.72 -9.47 -8.09
CA GLU A 149 14.13 -9.09 -8.10
C GLU A 149 14.23 -7.59 -8.42
N PRO A 150 15.24 -6.85 -7.91
CA PRO A 150 15.39 -5.41 -8.08
C PRO A 150 15.38 -4.89 -9.53
N THR A 151 15.49 -5.78 -10.52
CA THR A 151 15.59 -5.45 -11.94
C THR A 151 14.45 -6.02 -12.79
N GLY A 152 13.43 -6.60 -12.17
CA GLY A 152 12.41 -7.38 -12.88
C GLY A 152 11.15 -6.61 -13.22
N SER A 153 10.80 -6.53 -14.51
CA SER A 153 9.43 -6.21 -14.92
C SER A 153 8.45 -7.32 -14.49
N GLY A 154 7.19 -6.97 -14.25
CA GLY A 154 6.19 -7.92 -13.81
C GLY A 154 4.83 -7.27 -13.61
N SER A 155 3.79 -8.10 -13.66
CA SER A 155 2.42 -7.67 -13.38
C SER A 155 1.84 -8.47 -12.22
N VAL A 156 0.82 -7.95 -11.57
CA VAL A 156 0.09 -8.62 -10.49
C VAL A 156 -1.37 -8.19 -10.54
N SER A 157 -2.29 -9.12 -10.25
CA SER A 157 -3.72 -8.80 -10.24
C SER A 157 -4.04 -7.90 -9.03
N ARG A 158 -5.05 -7.03 -9.19
CA ARG A 158 -5.54 -6.22 -8.06
C ARG A 158 -6.17 -7.08 -6.96
N ASP A 159 -6.65 -8.26 -7.30
CA ASP A 159 -7.18 -9.22 -6.34
C ASP A 159 -6.05 -9.84 -5.50
N ASP A 160 -4.94 -10.25 -6.11
CA ASP A 160 -3.77 -10.75 -5.38
C ASP A 160 -3.13 -9.66 -4.52
N VAL A 161 -3.12 -8.40 -4.98
CA VAL A 161 -2.67 -7.26 -4.13
C VAL A 161 -3.61 -7.07 -2.93
N ALA A 162 -4.92 -7.23 -3.10
CA ALA A 162 -5.85 -7.14 -1.98
C ALA A 162 -5.65 -8.28 -0.97
N GLN A 163 -5.40 -9.50 -1.45
CA GLN A 163 -5.07 -10.64 -0.59
C GLN A 163 -3.73 -10.45 0.13
N LEU A 164 -2.73 -9.88 -0.55
CA LEU A 164 -1.44 -9.58 0.06
C LEU A 164 -1.56 -8.53 1.17
N ILE A 165 -2.40 -7.52 0.99
CA ILE A 165 -2.70 -6.53 2.05
C ILE A 165 -3.29 -7.24 3.27
N VAL A 166 -4.27 -8.13 3.07
CA VAL A 166 -4.88 -8.91 4.17
C VAL A 166 -3.83 -9.75 4.89
N ALA A 167 -3.02 -10.51 4.16
CA ALA A 167 -1.97 -11.32 4.77
C ALA A 167 -0.96 -10.49 5.58
N CYS A 168 -0.63 -9.27 5.14
CA CYS A 168 0.22 -8.34 5.93
C CYS A 168 -0.50 -7.74 7.15
N LEU A 169 -1.82 -7.60 7.11
CA LEU A 169 -2.59 -7.18 8.30
C LEU A 169 -2.60 -8.28 9.36
N ASP A 170 -2.67 -9.54 8.91
CA ASP A 170 -2.72 -10.73 9.75
C ASP A 170 -1.35 -11.15 10.31
N ASP A 171 -0.25 -10.72 9.68
CA ASP A 171 1.13 -11.01 10.12
C ASP A 171 1.85 -9.75 10.64
N PRO A 172 1.96 -9.57 11.98
CA PRO A 172 2.70 -8.46 12.58
C PRO A 172 4.18 -8.41 12.21
N ALA A 173 4.78 -9.54 11.83
CA ALA A 173 6.19 -9.59 11.42
C ALA A 173 6.42 -8.87 10.09
N SER A 174 5.37 -8.60 9.31
CA SER A 174 5.48 -7.80 8.07
C SER A 174 5.77 -6.31 8.32
N ALA A 175 5.70 -5.86 9.58
CA ALA A 175 6.03 -4.49 9.97
C ALA A 175 7.53 -4.19 9.81
N GLY A 176 7.86 -2.99 9.34
CA GLY A 176 9.23 -2.54 9.07
C GLY A 176 9.77 -2.99 7.70
N HIS A 177 8.95 -3.64 6.88
CA HIS A 177 9.38 -4.20 5.60
C HIS A 177 8.79 -3.50 4.37
N GLN A 178 9.60 -3.46 3.31
CA GLN A 178 9.23 -2.98 1.98
C GLN A 178 9.49 -4.08 0.96
N TRP A 179 8.49 -4.42 0.15
CA TRP A 179 8.59 -5.51 -0.82
C TRP A 179 8.15 -5.07 -2.20
N GLU A 180 8.96 -5.38 -3.19
CA GLU A 180 8.50 -5.39 -4.57
C GLU A 180 7.84 -6.72 -4.89
N VAL A 181 6.69 -6.72 -5.54
CA VAL A 181 5.87 -7.92 -5.72
C VAL A 181 5.27 -8.02 -7.11
N ARG A 182 5.27 -9.24 -7.65
CA ARG A 182 4.64 -9.61 -8.92
C ARG A 182 3.93 -10.95 -8.81
N ALA A 183 3.13 -11.30 -9.81
CA ALA A 183 2.55 -12.63 -9.94
C ALA A 183 3.66 -13.70 -9.94
N GLY A 184 3.38 -14.83 -9.28
CA GLY A 184 4.34 -15.89 -9.07
C GLY A 184 3.66 -17.20 -8.67
N SER A 185 4.44 -18.10 -8.08
CA SER A 185 3.99 -19.44 -7.69
C SER A 185 3.89 -19.63 -6.18
N THR A 186 4.42 -18.73 -5.36
CA THR A 186 4.41 -18.89 -3.89
C THR A 186 3.07 -18.42 -3.32
N PRO A 187 2.37 -19.22 -2.49
CA PRO A 187 1.19 -18.77 -1.77
C PRO A 187 1.44 -17.44 -1.05
N ILE A 188 0.45 -16.54 -1.08
CA ILE A 188 0.61 -15.18 -0.52
C ILE A 188 1.03 -15.18 0.95
N THR A 189 0.40 -16.03 1.78
CA THR A 189 0.72 -16.13 3.20
C THR A 189 2.15 -16.60 3.44
N GLU A 190 2.61 -17.60 2.68
CA GLU A 190 3.98 -18.10 2.72
C GLU A 190 4.97 -17.00 2.30
N ALA A 191 4.68 -16.27 1.22
CA ALA A 191 5.53 -15.18 0.76
C ALA A 191 5.68 -14.06 1.82
N VAL A 192 4.61 -13.75 2.56
CA VAL A 192 4.62 -12.75 3.64
C VAL A 192 5.50 -13.23 4.80
N THR A 193 5.34 -14.48 5.24
CA THR A 193 6.16 -15.05 6.31
C THR A 193 7.64 -15.10 5.94
N GLU A 194 7.98 -15.59 4.74
CA GLU A 194 9.38 -15.67 4.27
C GLU A 194 10.05 -14.30 4.20
N GLN A 195 9.36 -13.30 3.66
CA GLN A 195 9.92 -11.95 3.52
C GLN A 195 10.08 -11.23 4.85
N SER A 196 9.19 -11.48 5.81
CA SER A 196 9.26 -10.94 7.16
C SER A 196 10.44 -11.52 7.96
N HIS A 197 10.83 -12.77 7.70
CA HIS A 197 11.94 -13.43 8.40
C HIS A 197 13.30 -13.31 7.72
N SER A 198 13.35 -13.19 6.38
CA SER A 198 14.62 -13.15 5.63
C SER A 198 15.45 -11.87 5.85
N LEU A 199 14.84 -10.79 6.35
CA LEU A 199 15.52 -9.52 6.62
C LEU A 199 15.87 -9.33 8.11
N GLY A 200 15.41 -10.22 8.99
CA GLY A 200 15.73 -10.19 10.43
C GLY A 200 17.04 -10.89 10.80
N SER A 201 17.72 -11.51 9.84
CA SER A 201 18.98 -12.26 10.02
C SER A 201 20.23 -11.50 9.56
N ALA A 202 20.07 -10.26 9.08
CA ALA A 202 21.16 -9.35 8.77
C ALA A 202 21.30 -8.31 9.89
N SER A 203 21.76 -8.75 11.06
CA SER A 203 22.18 -7.91 12.19
C SER A 203 23.64 -8.15 12.50
#